data_AF-A0A944VWV4-F1
#
_entry.id   AF-A0A944VWV4-F1
#
_cell.length_a   1.000
_cell.length_b   1.000
_cell.length_c   1.000
_cell.angle_alpha   90.00
_cell.angle_beta   90.00
_cell.angle_gamma   90.00
#
_symmetry.space_group_name_H-M   'P 1'
#
loop_
_entity.id
_entity.type
_entity.pdbx_description
1 polymer ?
#
loop_
_entity_poly.entity_id
_entity_poly.type
_entity_poly.pdbx_seq_one_letter_code
_entity_poly.pdbx_strand_id
1 'polypeptide(L)' 'MSVSKIKIDKELLKKAGEHAAKAGYTSVEEFISHIIEKEVSKSEESESEEEVKKRLQGLGYIS' A
#
# COMPACT_ATOMS: atom_id res chain seq x y z
N MET A 1 -18.98 -8.64 -4.88
CA MET A 1 -17.59 -8.23 -5.18
C MET A 1 -17.64 -7.19 -6.26
N SER A 2 -17.22 -5.96 -5.98
CA SER A 2 -17.19 -4.89 -6.99
C SER A 2 -16.02 -5.16 -7.93
N VAL A 3 -16.33 -5.60 -9.16
CA VAL A 3 -15.34 -5.90 -10.21
C VAL A 3 -15.05 -4.66 -11.03
N SER A 4 -14.31 -3.72 -10.44
CA SER A 4 -13.79 -2.57 -11.17
C SER A 4 -12.59 -3.03 -12.01
N LYS A 5 -12.67 -2.85 -13.34
CA LYS A 5 -11.53 -3.12 -14.24
C LYS A 5 -10.63 -1.90 -14.29
N ILE A 6 -9.37 -2.05 -13.89
CA ILE A 6 -8.35 -1.00 -13.96
C ILE A 6 -7.48 -1.25 -15.19
N LYS A 7 -7.32 -0.24 -16.05
CA LYS A 7 -6.36 -0.31 -17.15
C LYS A 7 -4.97 0.01 -16.62
N ILE A 8 -4.01 -0.88 -16.91
CA ILE A 8 -2.60 -0.71 -16.58
C ILE A 8 -1.82 -0.73 -17.88
N ASP A 9 -0.78 0.09 -17.97
CA ASP A 9 0.15 0.06 -19.08
C ASP A 9 0.76 -1.34 -19.26
N LYS A 10 0.92 -1.77 -20.52
CA LYS A 10 1.33 -3.13 -20.84
C LYS A 10 2.79 -3.40 -20.42
N GLU A 11 3.67 -2.42 -20.55
CA GLU A 11 5.06 -2.55 -20.13
C GLU A 11 5.17 -2.59 -18.60
N LEU A 12 4.37 -1.77 -17.93
CA LEU A 12 4.29 -1.78 -16.46
C LEU A 12 3.80 -3.13 -15.94
N LEU A 13 2.73 -3.69 -16.52
CA LEU A 13 2.20 -4.99 -16.12
C LEU A 13 3.22 -6.12 -16.35
N LYS A 14 3.98 -6.07 -17.45
CA LYS A 14 5.06 -7.02 -17.72
C LYS A 14 6.15 -6.95 -16.66
N LYS A 15 6.63 -5.75 -16.33
CA LYS A 15 7.64 -5.53 -15.27
C LYS A 15 7.14 -6.01 -13.91
N ALA A 16 5.86 -5.75 -13.60
CA ALA A 16 5.23 -6.22 -12.38
C ALA A 16 5.20 -7.76 -12.32
N GLY A 17 4.85 -8.44 -13.42
CA GLY A 17 4.87 -9.89 -13.49
C GLY A 17 6.26 -10.51 -13.33
N GLU A 18 7.27 -9.94 -13.99
CA GLU A 18 8.67 -10.36 -13.84
C GLU A 18 9.17 -10.19 -12.38
N HIS A 19 8.78 -9.09 -11.74
CA HIS A 19 9.12 -8.85 -10.34
C HIS A 19 8.37 -9.80 -9.40
N ALA A 20 7.06 -10.00 -9.63
CA ALA A 20 6.21 -10.87 -8.85
C ALA A 20 6.76 -12.31 -8.83
N ALA A 21 7.15 -12.85 -9.99
CA ALA A 21 7.75 -14.18 -10.08
C ALA A 21 9.09 -14.28 -9.32
N LYS A 22 9.95 -13.26 -9.43
CA LYS A 22 11.24 -13.22 -8.69
C LYS A 22 11.04 -13.10 -7.18
N ALA A 23 9.99 -12.42 -6.75
CA ALA A 23 9.64 -12.22 -5.35
C ALA A 23 8.81 -13.39 -4.77
N GLY A 24 8.49 -14.42 -5.56
CA GLY A 24 7.82 -15.63 -5.10
C GLY A 24 6.29 -15.56 -5.04
N TYR A 25 5.67 -14.57 -5.67
CA TYR A 25 4.21 -14.48 -5.77
C TYR A 25 3.65 -15.52 -6.75
N THR A 26 2.42 -15.95 -6.51
CA THR A 26 1.75 -16.96 -7.35
C THR A 26 1.17 -16.36 -8.64
N SER A 27 0.84 -15.06 -8.62
CA SER A 27 0.37 -14.29 -9.78
C SER A 27 0.75 -12.82 -9.64
N VAL A 28 0.79 -12.11 -10.78
CA VAL A 28 0.90 -10.65 -10.81
C VAL A 28 -0.29 -9.96 -10.13
N GLU A 29 -1.46 -10.59 -10.12
CA GLU A 29 -2.67 -10.08 -9.46
C GLU A 29 -2.54 -10.08 -7.94
N GLU A 30 -1.94 -11.14 -7.38
CA GLU A 30 -1.63 -11.24 -5.95
C GLU A 30 -0.64 -10.14 -5.55
N PHE A 31 0.42 -9.98 -6.35
CA PHE A 31 1.40 -8.90 -6.15
C PHE A 31 0.75 -7.51 -6.17
N ILE A 32 -0.08 -7.22 -7.17
CA ILE A 32 -0.75 -5.91 -7.29
C ILE A 32 -1.67 -5.66 -6.09
N SER A 33 -2.46 -6.67 -5.69
CA SER A 33 -3.35 -6.56 -4.53
C SER A 33 -2.57 -6.25 -3.26
N HIS A 34 -1.50 -7.01 -2.99
CA HIS A 34 -0.66 -6.82 -1.81
C HIS A 34 0.00 -5.44 -1.78
N ILE A 35 0.47 -4.91 -2.92
CA ILE A 35 1.04 -3.56 -2.98
C ILE A 35 -0.02 -2.49 -2.70
N ILE A 36 -1.22 -2.65 -3.23
CA ILE A 36 -2.34 -1.71 -2.96
C ILE A 36 -2.69 -1.74 -1.47
N GLU A 37 -2.86 -2.92 -0.87
CA GLU A 37 -3.14 -3.07 0.57
C GLU A 37 -2.05 -2.41 1.40
N LYS A 38 -0.78 -2.68 1.09
CA LYS A 38 0.36 -2.09 1.79
C LYS A 38 0.38 -0.56 1.73
N GLU A 39 0.11 0.02 0.56
CA GLU A 39 0.13 1.49 0.39
C GLU A 39 -1.07 2.15 1.09
N VAL A 40 -2.23 1.50 1.09
CA VAL A 40 -3.42 1.96 1.83
C VAL A 40 -3.13 1.94 3.34
N SER A 41 -2.63 0.83 3.87
CA SER A 41 -2.30 0.73 5.30
C SER A 41 -1.25 1.74 5.75
N LYS A 42 -0.25 2.03 4.90
CA LYS A 42 0.76 3.06 5.21
C LYS A 42 0.15 4.46 5.34
N SER A 43 -0.87 4.76 4.54
CA SER A 43 -1.57 6.05 4.63
C SER A 43 -2.39 6.13 5.92
N GLU A 44 -3.05 5.05 6.32
CA GLU A 44 -3.82 4.97 7.57
C GLU A 44 -2.92 5.02 8.83
N GLU A 45 -1.75 4.37 8.80
CA GLU A 45 -0.76 4.45 9.87
C GLU A 45 -0.19 5.87 9.99
N SER A 46 0.10 6.54 8.87
CA SER A 46 0.62 7.91 8.87
C SER A 46 -0.38 8.91 9.48
N GLU A 47 -1.68 8.79 9.14
CA GLU A 47 -2.73 9.59 9.79
C GLU A 47 -2.83 9.31 11.29
N SER A 48 -2.70 8.04 11.69
CA SER A 48 -2.75 7.63 13.09
C SER A 48 -1.56 8.16 13.90
N GLU A 49 -0.34 8.09 13.36
CA GLU A 49 0.86 8.61 14.03
C GLU A 49 0.84 10.13 14.19
N GLU A 50 0.37 10.87 13.17
CA GLU A 50 0.20 12.31 13.27
C GLU A 50 -0.87 12.70 14.30
N GLU A 51 -1.97 11.94 14.37
CA GLU A 51 -3.02 12.19 15.37
C GLU A 51 -2.53 11.86 16.79
N VAL A 52 -1.78 10.78 16.98
CA VAL A 52 -1.16 10.42 18.27
C VAL A 52 -0.13 11.47 18.70
N LYS A 53 0.73 11.95 17.80
CA LYS A 53 1.68 13.04 18.11
C LYS A 53 0.97 14.32 18.52
N LYS A 54 -0.10 14.72 17.82
CA LYS A 54 -0.91 15.90 18.20
C LYS A 54 -1.53 15.74 19.59
N ARG A 55 -2.05 14.56 19.93
CA ARG A 55 -2.58 14.27 21.27
C ARG A 55 -1.48 14.35 22.34
N LEU A 56 -0.31 13.80 22.10
CA LEU A 56 0.82 13.83 23.04
C LEU A 56 1.41 15.24 23.21
N GLN A 57 1.45 16.05 22.15
CA GLN A 57 1.82 17.47 22.21
C GLN A 57 0.80 18.27 23.04
N GLY A 58 -0.50 18.08 22.82
CA GLY A 58 -1.55 18.75 23.59
C GLY A 58 -1.58 18.40 25.07
N LEU A 59 -1.00 17.25 25.44
CA LEU A 59 -0.86 16.79 26.82
C LEU A 59 0.52 17.10 27.44
N GLY A 60 1.43 17.73 26.69
CA GLY A 60 2.75 18.15 27.19
C GLY A 60 3.79 17.04 27.36
N TYR A 61 3.59 15.86 26.75
CA TYR A 61 4.53 14.73 26.84
C TYR A 61 5.66 14.81 25.81
N ILE A 62 5.47 15.59 24.75
CA ILE A 62 6.46 15.81 23.70
C ILE A 62 6.44 17.29 23.36
N SER A 63 7.58 17.97 23.56
CA SER A 63 7.79 19.38 23.24
C SER A 63 8.37 19.56 21.84
#